data_AF-A0A519ZFY4-F1
#
_entry.id   AF-A0A519ZFY4-F1
#
_cell.length_a   1.000
_cell.length_b   1.000
_cell.length_c   1.000
_cell.angle_alpha   90.00
_cell.angle_beta   90.00
_cell.angle_gamma   90.00
#
_symmetry.space_group_name_H-M   'P 1'
#
loop_
_entity.id
_entity.type
_entity.pdbx_description
1 polymer ?
#
loop_
_entity_poly.entity_id
_entity_poly.type
_entity_poly.pdbx_seq_one_letter_code
_entity_poly.pdbx_strand_id
1 'polypeptide(L)' 'MELSDRLNELHAKARANTWMGYFTTFTRLALIAGFLPAGYVKIIGERFTDLHNNQPMGHYLEAIHHTGYYYT' A
#
# COMPACT_ATOMS: atom_id res chain seq x y z
N MET A 1 30.05 -18.27 14.95
CA MET A 1 29.31 -17.56 13.88
C MET A 1 28.26 -16.72 14.55
N GLU A 2 28.28 -15.41 14.29
CA GLU A 2 27.26 -14.48 14.77
C GLU A 2 25.93 -14.76 14.04
N LEU A 3 24.80 -14.42 14.66
CA LEU A 3 23.48 -14.58 14.04
C LEU A 3 23.38 -13.78 12.73
N SER A 4 23.98 -12.59 12.71
CA SER A 4 24.03 -11.71 11.53
C SER A 4 24.64 -12.40 10.31
N ASP A 5 25.73 -13.15 10.51
CA ASP A 5 26.41 -13.85 9.41
C ASP A 5 25.51 -14.92 8.77
N ARG A 6 24.76 -15.65 9.61
CA ARG A 6 23.82 -16.68 9.15
C ARG A 6 22.65 -16.09 8.37
N LEU A 7 22.14 -14.94 8.80
CA LEU A 7 21.08 -14.22 8.10
C LEU A 7 21.55 -13.68 6.75
N ASN A 8 22.77 -13.16 6.69
CA ASN A 8 23.38 -12.70 5.44
C ASN A 8 23.57 -13.85 4.45
N GLU A 9 24.07 -15.01 4.91
CA GLU A 9 24.24 -16.18 4.05
C GLU A 9 22.89 -16.70 3.52
N LEU A 10 21.86 -16.75 4.38
CA LEU A 10 20.51 -17.14 3.98
C LEU A 10 19.94 -16.16 2.94
N HIS A 11 20.11 -14.86 3.15
CA HIS A 11 19.66 -13.83 2.23
C HIS A 11 20.36 -13.94 0.87
N ALA A 12 21.68 -14.15 0.87
CA ALA A 12 22.46 -14.35 -0.36
C ALA A 12 21.98 -15.58 -1.14
N LYS A 13 21.70 -16.70 -0.46
CA LYS A 13 21.14 -17.92 -1.07
C LYS A 13 19.75 -17.67 -1.67
N ALA A 14 18.87 -16.97 -0.95
CA ALA A 14 17.55 -16.63 -1.44
C ALA A 14 17.62 -15.72 -2.68
N ARG A 15 18.55 -14.75 -2.69
CA ARG A 15 18.74 -13.78 -3.78
C ARG A 15 19.39 -14.38 -5.03
N ALA A 16 20.20 -15.43 -4.86
CA ALA A 16 20.77 -16.20 -5.98
C ALA A 16 19.73 -17.12 -6.66
N ASN A 17 18.59 -17.40 -6.01
CA ASN A 17 17.54 -18.24 -6.57
C ASN A 17 16.59 -17.43 -7.47
N THR A 18 16.61 -17.71 -8.78
CA THR A 18 15.78 -17.03 -9.78
C THR A 18 14.27 -17.17 -9.52
N TRP A 19 13.80 -18.33 -9.04
CA TRP A 19 12.38 -18.53 -8.71
C TRP A 19 11.94 -17.65 -7.55
N MET A 20 12.80 -17.49 -6.55
CA MET A 20 12.56 -16.58 -5.43
C MET A 20 12.52 -15.12 -5.89
N GLY A 21 13.34 -14.77 -6.88
CA GLY A 21 13.31 -13.47 -7.56
C GLY A 21 11.98 -13.19 -8.28
N TYR A 22 11.48 -14.17 -9.05
CA TYR A 22 10.17 -14.06 -9.70
C TYR A 22 9.03 -13.92 -8.68
N PHE A 23 9.02 -14.77 -7.64
CA PHE A 23 8.03 -14.69 -6.57
C PHE A 23 8.04 -13.33 -5.88
N THR A 24 9.23 -12.83 -5.51
CA THR A 24 9.38 -11.50 -4.88
C THR A 24 8.88 -10.38 -5.77
N THR A 25 9.16 -10.45 -7.08
CA THR A 25 8.69 -9.46 -8.05
C THR A 25 7.18 -9.50 -8.17
N PHE A 26 6.59 -10.70 -8.27
CA PHE A 26 5.15 -10.88 -8.27
C PHE A 26 4.49 -10.30 -7.02
N THR A 27 5.00 -10.58 -5.82
CA THR A 27 4.44 -10.04 -4.57
C THR A 27 4.48 -8.52 -4.54
N ARG A 28 5.55 -7.89 -5.07
CA ARG A 28 5.64 -6.43 -5.20
C ARG A 28 4.60 -5.86 -6.17
N LEU A 29 4.41 -6.50 -7.32
CA LEU A 29 3.41 -6.09 -8.30
C LEU A 29 1.99 -6.26 -7.76
N ALA A 30 1.72 -7.38 -7.07
CA ALA A 30 0.44 -7.63 -6.41
C ALA A 30 0.15 -6.58 -5.32
N LEU A 31 1.18 -6.19 -4.55
CA LEU A 31 1.06 -5.13 -3.56
C LEU A 31 0.68 -3.80 -4.23
N ILE A 32 1.41 -3.39 -5.27
CA ILE A 32 1.10 -2.17 -6.04
C ILE A 32 -0.34 -2.23 -6.56
N ALA A 33 -0.73 -3.35 -7.19
CA ALA A 33 -2.07 -3.54 -7.71
C ALA A 33 -3.16 -3.41 -6.64
N GLY A 34 -2.91 -3.90 -5.42
CA GLY A 34 -3.84 -3.74 -4.29
C GLY A 34 -4.01 -2.29 -3.84
N PHE A 35 -3.01 -1.44 -4.02
CA PHE A 35 -3.08 -0.01 -3.69
C PHE A 35 -3.63 0.87 -4.82
N LEU A 36 -3.65 0.40 -6.07
CA LEU A 36 -4.14 1.19 -7.21
C LEU A 36 -5.60 1.63 -7.07
N PRO A 37 -6.58 0.78 -6.69
CA PRO A 37 -7.97 1.22 -6.55
C PRO A 37 -8.15 2.31 -5.48
N ALA A 38 -7.52 2.14 -4.32
CA ALA A 38 -7.60 3.10 -3.23
C ALA A 38 -6.88 4.42 -3.58
N GLY A 39 -5.73 4.34 -4.27
CA GLY A 39 -5.01 5.52 -4.75
C GLY A 39 -5.74 6.26 -5.86
N TYR A 40 -6.44 5.54 -6.75
CA TYR A 40 -7.19 6.13 -7.86
C TYR A 40 -8.30 7.06 -7.37
N VAL A 41 -9.07 6.65 -6.36
CA VAL A 41 -10.12 7.47 -5.73
C VAL A 41 -9.58 8.82 -5.26
N LYS A 42 -8.34 8.85 -4.75
CA LYS A 42 -7.68 10.08 -4.32
C LYS A 42 -7.32 11.00 -5.50
N ILE A 43 -6.92 10.44 -6.65
CA ILE A 43 -6.54 11.20 -7.83
C ILE A 43 -7.77 11.86 -8.49
N ILE A 44 -8.90 11.16 -8.53
CA ILE A 44 -10.13 11.66 -9.16
C ILE A 44 -10.94 12.62 -8.28
N GLY A 45 -10.47 12.90 -7.06
CA GLY A 45 -11.14 13.80 -6.13
C GLY A 45 -12.43 13.23 -5.53
N GLU A 46 -12.61 11.91 -5.55
CA GLU A 46 -13.75 11.24 -4.92
C GLU A 46 -13.54 11.04 -3.41
N ARG A 47 -14.64 10.83 -2.69
CA ARG A 47 -14.60 10.60 -1.24
C ARG A 47 -13.86 9.30 -0.92
N PHE A 48 -13.10 9.24 0.18
CA PHE A 48 -12.35 8.03 0.58
C PHE A 48 -13.25 6.81 0.83
N THR A 49 -14.54 7.02 1.08
CA THR A 49 -15.52 5.99 1.38
C THR A 49 -16.92 6.52 1.11
N ASP A 50 -17.87 5.63 0.80
CA ASP A 50 -19.29 5.93 0.68
C ASP A 50 -19.99 5.94 2.06
N LEU A 51 -19.26 6.31 3.12
CA LEU A 51 -19.78 6.35 4.47
C LEU A 51 -20.77 7.51 4.59
N HIS A 52 -21.98 7.22 5.05
CA HIS A 52 -23.04 8.21 5.12
C HIS A 52 -22.73 9.29 6.16
N ASN A 53 -23.05 10.55 5.84
CA ASN A 53 -22.71 11.69 6.70
C ASN A 53 -23.42 11.65 8.06
N ASN A 54 -24.54 10.92 8.21
CA ASN A 54 -25.20 10.79 9.52
C ASN A 54 -24.38 10.03 10.57
N GLN A 55 -23.22 9.47 10.21
CA GLN A 55 -22.27 8.88 11.14
C GLN A 55 -21.15 9.88 11.46
N PRO A 56 -20.65 9.94 12.72
CA PRO A 56 -19.61 10.89 13.11
C PRO A 56 -18.37 10.85 12.19
N MET A 57 -17.99 9.66 11.74
CA MET A 57 -16.88 9.51 10.79
C MET A 57 -17.20 10.00 9.37
N GLY A 58 -18.44 9.82 8.89
CA GLY A 58 -18.85 10.34 7.59
C GLY A 58 -18.77 11.88 7.55
N HIS A 59 -19.28 12.54 8.60
CA HIS A 59 -19.18 13.98 8.75
C HIS A 59 -17.72 14.49 8.79
N TYR A 60 -16.83 13.80 9.51
CA TYR A 60 -15.42 14.17 9.58
C TYR A 60 -14.71 14.06 8.22
N LEU A 61 -14.94 12.96 7.51
CA LEU A 61 -14.32 12.72 6.20
C LEU A 61 -14.85 13.70 5.15
N GLU A 62 -16.13 14.11 5.24
CA GLU A 62 -16.69 15.16 4.39
C GLU A 62 -16.00 16.51 4.59
N ALA A 63 -15.84 16.91 5.85
CA ALA A 63 -15.17 18.17 6.17
C ALA A 63 -13.74 18.20 5.60
N ILE A 64 -13.00 17.08 5.73
CA ILE A 64 -11.64 16.96 5.18
C ILE A 64 -11.65 17.01 3.64
N HIS A 65 -12.60 16.35 2.99
CA HIS A 65 -12.73 16.39 1.52
C HIS A 65 -12.88 17.82 1.00
N HIS A 66 -13.71 18.64 1.67
CA HIS A 66 -13.90 20.05 1.32
C HIS A 66 -12.71 20.97 1.63
N THR A 67 -11.75 20.57 2.48
CA THR A 67 -10.56 21.41 2.77
C THR A 67 -9.55 21.45 1.62
N GLY A 68 -9.67 20.57 0.62
CA GLY A 68 -8.85 20.58 -0.60
C GLY A 68 -7.40 20.13 -0.42
N TYR A 69 -6.75 20.41 0.72
CA TYR A 69 -5.32 20.14 0.96
C TYR A 69 -4.86 18.69 0.68
N TYR A 70 -5.75 17.71 0.85
CA TYR A 70 -5.45 16.29 0.63
C TYR A 70 -5.97 15.74 -0.72
N TYR A 71 -6.66 16.59 -1.50
CA TYR A 71 -7.44 16.21 -2.68
C TYR A 71 -7.24 17.12 -3.92
N THR A 72 -6.38 18.14 -3.84
CA THR A 72 -5.84 18.93 -4.95
C THR A 72 -4.35 18.64 -5.13
#